data_AF-A0A9Q6Z4J3-F1
#
_entry.id   AF-A0A9Q6Z4J3-F1
#
_cell.length_a   1.000
_cell.length_b   1.000
_cell.length_c   1.000
_cell.angle_alpha   90.00
_cell.angle_beta   90.00
_cell.angle_gamma   90.00
#
_symmetry.space_group_name_H-M   'P 1'
#
loop_
_entity.id
_entity.type
_entity.pdbx_description
1 polymer ?
#
loop_
_entity_poly.entity_id
_entity_poly.type
_entity_poly.pdbx_seq_one_letter_code
_entity_poly.pdbx_strand_id
1 'polypeptide(L)'
;MKKLYVLCAFVVTNFCIGQTFNDALKKATVEDKPIMLVFAGSDWCAPCIKLEKEIFQSALFEAEKKNWVLYKADFLKKSKLPAEVKKENGQLADQYNQEGYFPLVVVLNSTGKVLGKLSYSKDTPAAYIKKLREFIQ
;
A
#
# COMPACT_ATOMS: atom_id res chain seq x y z
N MET A 1 -39.94 36.07 -3.29
CA MET A 1 -39.69 34.88 -4.13
C MET A 1 -38.20 34.57 -4.05
N LYS A 2 -37.81 33.60 -3.21
CA LYS A 2 -36.41 33.27 -2.91
C LYS A 2 -35.78 32.57 -4.12
N LYS A 3 -34.74 33.16 -4.71
CA LYS A 3 -33.89 32.51 -5.70
C LYS A 3 -33.02 31.49 -4.96
N LEU A 4 -33.33 30.21 -5.12
CA LEU A 4 -32.55 29.10 -4.60
C LEU A 4 -31.42 28.83 -5.59
N TYR A 5 -30.22 29.33 -5.29
CA TYR A 5 -29.01 28.96 -6.03
C TYR A 5 -28.56 27.60 -5.50
N VAL A 6 -28.87 26.54 -6.25
CA VAL A 6 -28.29 25.22 -6.03
C VAL A 6 -26.85 25.26 -6.51
N LEU A 7 -25.93 25.45 -5.56
CA LEU A 7 -24.50 25.27 -5.81
C LEU A 7 -24.26 23.76 -5.95
N CYS A 8 -24.32 23.26 -7.17
CA CYS A 8 -23.94 21.90 -7.50
C CYS A 8 -22.41 21.81 -7.35
N ALA A 9 -21.94 21.43 -6.15
CA ALA A 9 -20.54 21.13 -5.93
C ALA A 9 -20.20 19.85 -6.72
N PHE A 10 -19.73 20.02 -7.95
CA PHE A 10 -18.95 19.01 -8.65
C PHE A 10 -17.70 18.75 -7.80
N VAL A 11 -17.75 17.76 -6.93
CA VAL A 11 -16.55 17.20 -6.32
C VAL A 11 -15.78 16.55 -7.46
N VAL A 12 -14.82 17.29 -8.00
CA VAL A 12 -13.82 16.77 -8.92
C VAL A 12 -13.03 15.74 -8.11
N THR A 13 -13.42 14.47 -8.19
CA THR A 13 -12.58 13.39 -7.70
C THR A 13 -11.40 13.33 -8.65
N ASN A 14 -10.35 14.06 -8.30
CA ASN A 14 -9.04 13.96 -8.90
C ASN A 14 -8.63 12.49 -8.90
N PHE A 15 -8.72 11.85 -10.06
CA PHE A 15 -7.98 10.63 -10.33
C PHE A 15 -6.52 11.07 -10.48
N CYS A 16 -5.79 11.12 -9.36
CA CYS A 16 -4.41 11.55 -9.35
C CYS A 16 -3.52 10.35 -9.76
N ILE A 17 -3.01 10.40 -10.99
CA ILE A 17 -1.88 9.60 -11.43
C ILE A 17 -0.67 10.06 -10.59
N GLY A 18 -0.08 9.17 -9.78
CA GLY A 18 1.13 9.46 -9.00
C GLY A 18 0.87 9.84 -7.55
N GLN A 19 0.22 8.98 -6.78
CA GLN A 19 0.18 9.12 -5.32
C GLN A 19 1.59 8.88 -4.76
N THR A 20 2.18 9.90 -4.14
CA THR A 20 3.48 9.77 -3.44
C THR A 20 3.29 9.07 -2.10
N PHE A 21 4.36 8.59 -1.48
CA PHE A 21 4.30 8.02 -0.13
C PHE A 21 3.88 9.08 0.91
N ASN A 22 4.23 10.35 0.69
CA ASN A 22 3.75 11.45 1.53
C ASN A 22 2.22 11.59 1.45
N ASP A 23 1.63 11.36 0.29
CA ASP A 23 0.17 11.39 0.16
C ASP A 23 -0.48 10.19 0.86
N ALA A 24 0.20 9.04 0.91
CA ALA A 24 -0.24 7.91 1.72
C ALA A 24 -0.21 8.23 3.23
N LEU A 25 0.83 8.91 3.73
CA LEU A 25 0.90 9.37 5.13
C LEU A 25 -0.22 10.35 5.48
N LYS A 26 -0.47 11.35 4.62
CA LYS A 26 -1.56 12.30 4.79
C LYS A 26 -2.92 11.59 4.81
N LYS A 27 -3.14 10.68 3.84
CA LYS A 27 -4.38 9.89 3.77
C LYS A 27 -4.58 9.03 5.01
N ALA A 28 -3.52 8.38 5.50
CA ALA A 28 -3.56 7.57 6.71
C ALA A 28 -3.90 8.41 7.95
N THR A 29 -3.39 9.63 8.03
CA THR A 29 -3.71 10.58 9.10
C THR A 29 -5.18 11.03 9.04
N VAL A 30 -5.68 11.33 7.84
CA VAL A 30 -7.07 11.79 7.65
C VAL A 30 -8.09 10.68 7.87
N GLU A 31 -7.80 9.46 7.40
CA GLU A 31 -8.70 8.31 7.49
C GLU A 31 -8.55 7.51 8.79
N ASP A 32 -7.59 7.87 9.65
CA ASP A 32 -7.19 7.13 10.85
C ASP A 32 -6.96 5.64 10.59
N LYS A 33 -6.11 5.36 9.60
CA LYS A 33 -5.80 3.99 9.15
C LYS A 33 -4.30 3.71 9.15
N PRO A 34 -3.90 2.46 9.43
CA PRO A 34 -2.53 2.03 9.20
C PRO A 34 -2.18 2.01 7.71
N ILE A 35 -0.90 2.13 7.41
CA ILE A 35 -0.37 2.00 6.06
C ILE A 35 0.20 0.59 5.89
N MET A 36 -0.14 -0.06 4.78
CA MET A 36 0.50 -1.28 4.33
C MET A 36 1.46 -0.95 3.19
N LEU A 37 2.75 -0.83 3.52
CA LEU A 37 3.82 -0.59 2.57
C LEU A 37 4.36 -1.93 2.05
N VAL A 38 4.18 -2.19 0.75
CA VAL A 38 4.57 -3.46 0.12
C VAL A 38 5.77 -3.26 -0.78
N PHE A 39 6.88 -3.91 -0.45
CA PHE A 39 8.04 -4.04 -1.33
C PHE A 39 7.86 -5.27 -2.22
N ALA A 40 7.81 -5.06 -3.53
CA ALA A 40 7.58 -6.12 -4.50
C ALA A 40 8.51 -5.99 -5.72
N GLY A 41 8.72 -7.10 -6.42
CA GLY A 41 9.28 -7.12 -7.77
C GLY A 41 8.29 -7.82 -8.69
N SER A 42 7.26 -7.12 -9.14
CA SER A 42 6.06 -7.74 -9.76
C SER A 42 6.32 -8.52 -11.05
N ASP A 43 7.47 -8.33 -11.71
CA ASP A 43 7.81 -8.93 -13.00
C ASP A 43 8.98 -9.95 -12.95
N TRP A 44 9.62 -10.13 -11.80
CA TRP A 44 10.74 -11.08 -11.62
C TRP A 44 10.78 -11.84 -10.29
N CYS A 45 10.08 -11.38 -9.25
CA CYS A 45 10.06 -12.04 -7.94
C CYS A 45 8.88 -13.03 -7.87
N ALA A 46 9.16 -14.32 -8.05
CA ALA A 46 8.12 -15.35 -8.03
C ALA A 46 7.31 -15.41 -6.71
N PRO A 47 7.92 -15.29 -5.51
CA PRO A 47 7.15 -15.22 -4.26
C PRO A 47 6.26 -13.97 -4.17
N CYS A 48 6.69 -12.83 -4.73
CA CYS A 48 5.88 -11.61 -4.79
C CYS A 48 4.64 -11.81 -5.65
N ILE A 49 4.80 -12.44 -6.82
CA ILE A 49 3.69 -12.76 -7.72
C ILE A 49 2.71 -13.72 -7.06
N LYS A 50 3.19 -14.67 -6.25
CA LYS A 50 2.33 -15.57 -5.47
C LYS A 50 1.56 -14.84 -4.38
N LEU A 51 2.22 -13.99 -3.58
CA LEU A 51 1.55 -13.17 -2.57
C LEU A 51 0.42 -12.32 -3.20
N GLU A 52 0.70 -11.68 -4.32
CA GLU A 52 -0.29 -10.89 -5.05
C GLU A 52 -1.51 -11.73 -5.46
N LYS A 53 -1.28 -12.87 -6.14
CA LYS A 53 -2.35 -13.71 -6.68
C LYS A 53 -3.13 -14.48 -5.62
N GLU A 54 -2.43 -15.07 -4.67
CA GLU A 54 -3.01 -16.01 -3.70
C GLU A 54 -3.63 -15.25 -2.52
N ILE A 55 -3.09 -14.09 -2.15
CA ILE A 55 -3.53 -13.31 -0.99
C ILE A 55 -4.20 -12.01 -1.42
N PHE A 56 -3.47 -11.09 -2.05
CA PHE A 56 -3.97 -9.72 -2.27
C PHE A 56 -5.13 -9.61 -3.27
N GLN A 57 -5.24 -10.55 -4.21
CA GLN A 57 -6.34 -10.67 -5.17
C GLN A 57 -7.48 -11.59 -4.70
N SER A 58 -7.36 -12.19 -3.52
CA SER A 58 -8.44 -13.01 -2.96
C SER A 58 -9.63 -12.13 -2.55
N ALA A 59 -10.85 -12.64 -2.69
CA ALA A 59 -12.06 -11.90 -2.31
C ALA A 59 -12.05 -11.44 -0.84
N LEU A 60 -11.43 -12.23 0.04
CA LEU A 60 -11.26 -11.88 1.46
C LEU A 60 -10.36 -10.66 1.63
N PHE A 61 -9.24 -10.61 0.92
CA PHE A 61 -8.33 -9.47 1.02
C PHE A 61 -8.89 -8.23 0.33
N GLU A 62 -9.58 -8.37 -0.81
CA GLU A 62 -10.29 -7.25 -1.46
C GLU A 62 -11.28 -6.56 -0.52
N ALA A 63 -12.04 -7.33 0.26
CA ALA A 63 -12.93 -6.78 1.29
C ALA A 63 -12.18 -6.11 2.45
N GLU A 64 -10.95 -6.52 2.71
CA GLU A 64 -10.08 -6.00 3.77
C GLU A 64 -9.37 -4.70 3.39
N LYS A 65 -9.09 -4.47 2.10
CA LYS A 65 -8.29 -3.33 1.62
C LYS A 65 -8.78 -1.98 2.14
N LYS A 66 -10.09 -1.81 2.36
CA LYS A 66 -10.69 -0.57 2.88
C LYS A 66 -10.19 -0.17 4.27
N ASN A 67 -9.62 -1.09 5.04
CA ASN A 67 -9.08 -0.85 6.39
C ASN A 67 -7.64 -0.34 6.37
N TRP A 68 -7.01 -0.25 5.19
CA TRP A 68 -5.61 0.07 5.02
C TRP A 68 -5.44 1.22 4.05
N VAL A 69 -4.41 2.04 4.28
CA VAL A 69 -3.82 2.83 3.20
C VAL A 69 -2.74 1.98 2.54
N LEU A 70 -2.98 1.56 1.30
CA LEU A 70 -2.07 0.69 0.58
C LEU A 70 -1.04 1.52 -0.21
N TYR A 71 0.23 1.17 -0.09
CA TYR A 71 1.29 1.71 -0.93
C TYR A 71 2.23 0.60 -1.40
N LYS A 72 2.46 0.49 -2.71
CA LYS A 72 3.34 -0.53 -3.29
C LYS A 72 4.62 0.11 -3.84
N ALA A 73 5.73 -0.13 -3.16
CA ALA A 73 7.07 0.17 -3.66
C ALA A 73 7.54 -0.99 -4.56
N ASP A 74 7.23 -0.90 -5.84
CA ASP A 74 7.56 -1.92 -6.84
C ASP A 74 8.95 -1.69 -7.47
N PHE A 75 9.69 -2.76 -7.70
CA PHE A 75 11.05 -2.73 -8.24
C PHE A 75 11.08 -3.53 -9.54
N LEU A 76 10.67 -2.93 -10.65
CA LEU A 76 10.57 -3.62 -11.94
C LEU A 76 11.95 -3.83 -12.60
N LYS A 77 12.14 -4.96 -13.28
CA LYS A 77 13.36 -5.26 -14.06
C LYS A 77 13.14 -5.27 -15.58
N LYS A 78 11.96 -5.67 -16.03
CA LYS A 78 11.58 -5.78 -17.44
C LYS A 78 10.92 -4.50 -17.94
N SER A 79 10.24 -3.77 -17.07
CA SER A 79 9.57 -2.50 -17.38
C SER A 79 10.25 -1.31 -16.72
N LYS A 80 10.08 -0.11 -17.29
CA LYS A 80 10.64 1.14 -16.73
C LYS A 80 9.62 1.82 -15.83
N LEU A 81 10.08 2.25 -14.66
CA LEU A 81 9.36 3.20 -13.79
C LEU A 81 9.83 4.63 -14.08
N PRO A 82 8.99 5.66 -13.86
CA PRO A 82 9.43 7.04 -13.80
C PRO A 82 10.59 7.22 -12.81
N ALA A 83 11.49 8.16 -13.08
CA ALA A 83 12.71 8.34 -12.28
C ALA A 83 12.38 8.73 -10.83
N GLU A 84 11.34 9.52 -10.65
CA GLU A 84 10.83 10.01 -9.36
C GLU A 84 10.30 8.84 -8.52
N VAL A 85 9.49 7.97 -9.13
CA VAL A 85 8.96 6.77 -8.46
C VAL A 85 10.08 5.81 -8.10
N LYS A 86 11.06 5.60 -9.01
CA LYS A 86 12.22 4.76 -8.72
C LYS A 86 13.05 5.31 -7.56
N LYS A 87 13.24 6.64 -7.50
CA LYS A 87 13.95 7.31 -6.43
C LYS A 87 13.22 7.18 -5.10
N GLU A 88 11.90 7.44 -5.08
CA GLU A 88 11.08 7.29 -3.88
C GLU A 88 11.08 5.84 -3.38
N ASN A 89 10.91 4.85 -4.27
CA ASN A 89 11.00 3.44 -3.89
C ASN A 89 12.37 3.09 -3.30
N GLY A 90 13.45 3.63 -3.86
CA GLY A 90 14.81 3.48 -3.30
C GLY A 90 14.93 4.05 -1.89
N GLN A 91 14.45 5.28 -1.67
CA GLN A 91 14.45 5.92 -0.34
C GLN A 91 13.62 5.13 0.68
N LEU A 92 12.47 4.60 0.26
CA LEU A 92 11.65 3.74 1.12
C LEU A 92 12.36 2.42 1.45
N ALA A 93 13.11 1.83 0.51
CA ALA A 93 13.89 0.62 0.78
C ALA A 93 15.03 0.90 1.76
N ASP A 94 15.76 2.01 1.58
CA ASP A 94 16.81 2.42 2.52
C ASP A 94 16.27 2.64 3.93
N GLN A 95 15.01 3.07 4.06
CA GLN A 95 14.38 3.30 5.36
C GLN A 95 13.75 2.04 5.98
N TYR A 96 13.05 1.22 5.20
CA TYR A 96 12.18 0.16 5.72
C TYR A 96 12.59 -1.26 5.30
N ASN A 97 13.48 -1.43 4.32
CA ASN A 97 13.86 -2.72 3.73
C ASN A 97 15.36 -2.75 3.36
N GLN A 98 16.23 -2.39 4.31
CA GLN A 98 17.69 -2.33 4.08
C GLN A 98 18.28 -3.68 3.69
N GLU A 99 17.67 -4.77 4.12
CA GLU A 99 18.07 -6.13 3.82
C GLU A 99 17.65 -6.58 2.40
N GLY A 100 16.80 -5.80 1.72
CA GLY A 100 16.37 -6.09 0.36
C GLY A 100 15.46 -7.31 0.23
N TYR A 101 14.57 -7.53 1.20
CA TYR A 101 13.63 -8.66 1.16
C TYR A 101 12.46 -8.42 0.21
N PHE A 102 12.14 -9.43 -0.59
CA PHE A 102 11.03 -9.42 -1.54
C PHE A 102 10.28 -10.76 -1.53
N PRO A 103 8.96 -10.77 -1.28
CA PRO A 103 8.14 -9.64 -0.85
C PRO A 103 8.36 -9.31 0.63
N LEU A 104 8.20 -8.03 0.96
CA LEU A 104 8.12 -7.55 2.33
C LEU A 104 6.91 -6.62 2.47
N VAL A 105 6.06 -6.92 3.45
CA VAL A 105 4.95 -6.05 3.87
C VAL A 105 5.35 -5.41 5.18
N VAL A 106 5.37 -4.09 5.21
CA VAL A 106 5.65 -3.29 6.40
C VAL A 106 4.35 -2.59 6.81
N VAL A 107 3.91 -2.85 8.03
CA VAL A 107 2.75 -2.16 8.61
C VAL A 107 3.27 -0.94 9.37
N LEU A 108 2.76 0.23 9.00
CA LEU A 108 3.15 1.52 9.58
C LEU A 108 1.93 2.21 10.20
N ASN A 109 2.14 3.03 11.22
CA ASN A 109 1.13 4.00 11.63
C ASN A 109 1.10 5.22 10.67
N SER A 110 0.20 6.16 10.92
CA SER A 110 0.04 7.38 10.10
C SER A 110 1.25 8.31 10.12
N THR A 111 2.18 8.17 11.07
CA THR A 111 3.43 8.94 11.13
C THR A 111 4.62 8.24 10.47
N GLY A 112 4.40 7.05 9.85
CA GLY A 112 5.47 6.25 9.24
C GLY A 112 6.29 5.42 10.22
N LYS A 113 5.88 5.31 11.50
CA LYS A 113 6.52 4.41 12.47
C LYS A 113 6.16 2.97 12.15
N VAL A 114 7.16 2.08 12.16
CA VAL A 114 6.95 0.64 11.97
C VAL A 114 6.20 0.03 13.16
N LEU A 115 5.11 -0.65 12.85
CA LEU A 115 4.32 -1.46 13.78
C LEU A 115 4.64 -2.95 13.63
N GLY A 116 4.98 -3.38 12.41
CA GLY A 116 5.37 -4.77 12.15
C GLY A 116 5.83 -5.02 10.72
N LYS A 117 6.41 -6.21 10.51
CA LYS A 117 6.88 -6.67 9.21
C LYS A 117 6.40 -8.10 8.98
N LEU A 118 5.97 -8.40 7.76
CA LEU A 118 5.52 -9.74 7.35
C LEU A 118 6.00 -10.03 5.93
N SER A 119 6.57 -11.21 5.70
CA SER A 119 6.92 -11.67 4.35
C SER A 119 5.83 -12.59 3.81
N TYR A 120 6.00 -13.10 2.59
CA TYR A 120 5.14 -14.14 2.05
C TYR A 120 5.36 -15.45 2.81
N SER A 121 4.26 -16.14 3.10
CA SER A 121 4.25 -17.51 3.60
C SER A 121 3.06 -18.24 2.97
N LYS A 122 3.04 -19.56 3.03
CA LYS A 122 1.97 -20.40 2.43
C LYS A 122 0.67 -20.40 3.26
N ASP A 123 0.36 -19.27 3.88
CA ASP A 123 -0.86 -19.08 4.66
C ASP A 123 -2.09 -18.99 3.74
N THR A 124 -3.27 -19.24 4.30
CA THR A 124 -4.53 -18.84 3.66
C THR A 124 -4.72 -17.31 3.74
N PRO A 125 -5.53 -16.68 2.87
CA PRO A 125 -5.81 -15.25 2.98
C PRO A 125 -6.31 -14.82 4.36
N ALA A 126 -7.19 -15.61 4.98
CA ALA A 126 -7.71 -15.33 6.31
C ALA A 126 -6.61 -15.34 7.39
N ALA A 127 -5.70 -16.32 7.34
CA ALA A 127 -4.58 -16.39 8.28
C ALA A 127 -3.59 -15.24 8.08
N TYR A 128 -3.32 -14.87 6.82
CA TYR A 128 -2.45 -13.73 6.51
C TYR A 128 -3.03 -12.41 7.01
N ILE A 129 -4.32 -12.15 6.77
CA ILE A 129 -5.04 -10.97 7.28
C ILE A 129 -4.98 -10.92 8.81
N LYS A 130 -5.15 -12.06 9.48
CA LYS A 130 -5.04 -12.14 10.95
C LYS A 130 -3.66 -11.67 11.42
N LYS A 131 -2.57 -12.18 10.83
CA LYS A 131 -1.19 -11.76 11.16
C LYS A 131 -0.96 -10.27 10.93
N LEU A 132 -1.47 -9.71 9.83
CA LEU A 132 -1.38 -8.26 9.58
C LEU A 132 -2.08 -7.45 10.68
N ARG A 133 -3.26 -7.90 11.12
CA ARG A 133 -4.04 -7.24 12.17
C ARG A 133 -3.41 -7.34 13.55
N GLU A 134 -2.54 -8.31 13.82
CA GLU A 134 -1.82 -8.42 15.10
C GLU A 134 -0.85 -7.24 15.33
N PHE A 135 -0.45 -6.51 14.28
CA PHE A 135 0.42 -5.34 14.41
C PHE A 135 -0.30 -4.04 14.77
N ILE A 136 -1.64 -4.02 14.74
CA ILE A 136 -2.46 -2.80 14.94
C ILE A 136 -3.42 -2.93 16.12
N GLN A 137 -3.27 -3.99 16.92
CA GLN A 137 -4.05 -4.24 18.14
C GLN A 137 -3.50 -3.44 19.32
#